data_AF-A0A2V5Y3H6-F1
#
_entry.id   AF-A0A2V5Y3H6-F1
#
_cell.length_a   1.000
_cell.length_b   1.000
_cell.length_c   1.000
_cell.angle_alpha   90.00
_cell.angle_beta   90.00
_cell.angle_gamma   90.00
#
_symmetry.space_group_name_H-M   'P 1'
#
loop_
_entity.id
_entity.type
_entity.pdbx_description
1 polymer ?
#
loop_
_entity_poly.entity_id
_entity_poly.type
_entity_poly.pdbx_seq_one_letter_code
_entity_poly.pdbx_strand_id
1 'polypeptide(L)'
;AFAIYATIRCERGTKWHALIVVCVAFLLALGAYTPLFDFLYTWVPGFDRFRSISKFSFPASLFLCLLAASGLDRLVRQKRIETPFIAAVFAGAVALGVAGWWTASTGSWRGLMNASRASGQSYLFPQLYADTEFIAQSQHLAAMSLFVAAGICALLGIILAFARREPRALFGVIALGAAEMFIFARGARATFDSATIVNPNEKRFLEEHAGDYRIMNVANTNSAMLIGAQDIWGYEATVVRRYAEFMTWSQGGDPGQAMSYVKFVRYDPLFAMLRLRYALGQRGNELEIGDAPEPPMSHLQLVSTYRVLPYRNAIFDALRSATFDPAREVILESEPEPRPSPFESAGTARIVAASTDALEIEADVEQPAILLITDAFTPSWRAVALSGSVQTNYKLLPANYILRAVPLLAGHHHLRLEYARDALAIGKWISILAALAFLTALGRCATLDRHYWSGAISSRLRQVKPSPE
;
A
#
# COMPACT_ATOMS: atom_id res chain seq x y z
N ALA A 1 18.22 -19.53 15.31
CA ALA A 1 18.71 -20.59 16.23
C ALA A 1 17.60 -21.23 17.06
N PHE A 2 16.89 -20.49 17.93
CA PHE A 2 15.92 -21.10 18.85
C PHE A 2 14.70 -21.75 18.20
N ALA A 3 14.20 -21.22 17.08
CA ALA A 3 13.12 -21.88 16.34
C ALA A 3 13.54 -23.28 15.85
N ILE A 4 14.77 -23.40 15.30
CA ILE A 4 15.35 -24.69 14.90
C ILE A 4 15.56 -25.59 16.12
N TYR A 5 16.01 -25.05 17.24
CA TYR A 5 16.11 -25.81 18.48
C TYR A 5 14.76 -26.39 18.91
N ALA A 6 13.69 -25.59 18.83
CA ALA A 6 12.34 -26.01 19.16
C ALA A 6 11.82 -27.12 18.24
N THR A 7 12.08 -27.06 16.93
CA THR A 7 11.64 -28.11 16.00
C THR A 7 12.33 -29.46 16.28
N ILE A 8 13.55 -29.44 16.82
CA ILE A 8 14.26 -30.67 17.18
C ILE A 8 13.84 -31.16 18.57
N ARG A 9 13.78 -30.27 19.57
CA ARG A 9 13.76 -30.64 21.00
C ARG A 9 12.42 -30.45 21.71
N CYS A 10 11.50 -29.65 21.19
CA CYS A 10 10.19 -29.48 21.82
C CYS A 10 9.21 -30.61 21.47
N GLU A 11 8.17 -30.73 22.29
CA GLU A 11 7.11 -31.73 22.14
C GLU A 11 6.36 -31.58 20.81
N ARG A 12 5.84 -32.70 20.29
CA ARG A 12 5.20 -32.76 18.97
C ARG A 12 4.06 -31.74 18.83
N GLY A 13 3.22 -31.59 19.85
CA GLY A 13 2.10 -30.65 19.83
C GLY A 13 2.55 -29.21 19.63
N THR A 14 3.53 -28.74 20.39
CA THR A 14 3.98 -27.33 20.30
C THR A 14 4.67 -27.01 18.98
N LYS A 15 5.47 -27.94 18.43
CA LYS A 15 6.27 -27.65 17.23
C LYS A 15 5.54 -27.85 15.91
N TRP A 16 4.70 -28.87 15.78
CA TRP A 16 4.10 -29.21 14.47
C TRP A 16 3.06 -28.19 14.03
N HIS A 17 2.21 -27.70 14.94
CA HIS A 17 1.22 -26.67 14.58
C HIS A 17 1.89 -25.41 14.07
N ALA A 18 2.90 -24.90 14.79
CA ALA A 18 3.60 -23.70 14.36
C ALA A 18 4.41 -23.91 13.08
N LEU A 19 5.06 -25.07 12.91
CA LEU A 19 5.79 -25.38 11.69
C LEU A 19 4.88 -25.49 10.46
N ILE A 20 3.71 -26.12 10.61
CA ILE A 20 2.70 -26.21 9.53
C ILE A 20 2.27 -24.80 9.12
N VAL A 21 1.96 -23.93 10.09
CA VAL A 21 1.56 -22.55 9.78
C VAL A 21 2.68 -21.78 9.10
N VAL A 22 3.93 -21.90 9.57
CA VAL A 22 5.10 -21.28 8.91
C VAL A 22 5.21 -21.73 7.45
N CYS A 23 5.14 -23.05 7.20
CA CYS A 23 5.27 -23.60 5.85
C CYS A 23 4.11 -23.19 4.95
N VAL A 24 2.86 -23.33 5.39
CA VAL A 24 1.67 -22.97 4.60
C VAL A 24 1.65 -21.47 4.32
N ALA A 25 1.90 -20.64 5.33
CA ALA A 25 1.92 -19.18 5.16
C ALA A 25 3.06 -18.74 4.23
N PHE A 26 4.24 -19.37 4.29
CA PHE A 26 5.33 -19.06 3.37
C PHE A 26 5.02 -19.50 1.94
N LEU A 27 4.43 -20.68 1.75
CA LEU A 27 3.95 -21.14 0.44
C LEU A 27 2.93 -20.17 -0.15
N LEU A 28 1.99 -19.69 0.65
CA LEU A 28 1.05 -18.66 0.23
C LEU A 28 1.76 -17.34 -0.10
N ALA A 29 2.74 -16.93 0.70
CA ALA A 29 3.49 -15.68 0.50
C ALA A 29 4.28 -15.63 -0.82
N LEU A 30 4.63 -16.79 -1.39
CA LEU A 30 5.26 -16.89 -2.71
C LEU A 30 4.29 -16.56 -3.86
N GLY A 31 2.97 -16.53 -3.61
CA GLY A 31 1.98 -16.08 -4.59
C GLY A 31 2.07 -16.81 -5.93
N ALA A 32 2.15 -16.04 -7.02
CA ALA A 32 2.16 -16.52 -8.41
C ALA A 32 3.31 -17.50 -8.75
N TYR A 33 4.33 -17.63 -7.89
CA TYR A 33 5.38 -18.65 -8.04
C TYR A 33 4.95 -20.04 -7.55
N THR A 34 3.70 -20.20 -7.11
CA THR A 34 3.14 -21.48 -6.67
C THR A 34 1.79 -21.75 -7.32
N PRO A 35 1.49 -23.01 -7.69
CA PRO A 35 0.17 -23.37 -8.26
C PRO A 35 -0.97 -23.21 -7.24
N LEU A 36 -0.66 -23.23 -5.93
CA LEU A 36 -1.65 -23.06 -4.87
C LEU A 36 -2.30 -21.67 -4.93
N PHE A 37 -1.52 -20.63 -5.20
CA PHE A 37 -2.05 -19.28 -5.26
C PHE A 37 -3.07 -19.12 -6.40
N ASP A 38 -2.72 -19.56 -7.61
CA ASP A 38 -3.59 -19.44 -8.79
C ASP A 38 -4.92 -20.19 -8.59
N PHE A 39 -4.85 -21.38 -7.98
CA PHE A 39 -6.02 -22.15 -7.59
C PHE A 39 -6.91 -21.37 -6.60
N LEU A 40 -6.33 -20.82 -5.52
CA LEU A 40 -7.10 -20.06 -4.53
C LEU A 40 -7.68 -18.78 -5.11
N TYR A 41 -6.90 -18.05 -5.92
CA TYR A 41 -7.32 -16.81 -6.56
C TYR A 41 -8.50 -17.02 -7.51
N THR A 42 -8.50 -18.12 -8.27
CA THR A 42 -9.54 -18.41 -9.26
C THR A 42 -10.81 -18.98 -8.62
N TRP A 43 -10.66 -19.87 -7.64
CA TRP A 43 -11.77 -20.71 -7.17
C TRP A 43 -12.30 -20.37 -5.78
N VAL A 44 -11.56 -19.64 -4.94
CA VAL A 44 -11.99 -19.31 -3.57
C VAL A 44 -12.59 -17.91 -3.54
N PRO A 45 -13.92 -17.77 -3.31
CA PRO A 45 -14.57 -16.47 -3.28
C PRO A 45 -13.92 -15.52 -2.27
N GLY A 46 -13.55 -14.33 -2.75
CA GLY A 46 -12.95 -13.27 -1.93
C GLY A 46 -11.42 -13.38 -1.75
N PHE A 47 -10.78 -14.45 -2.21
CA PHE A 47 -9.31 -14.56 -2.17
C PHE A 47 -8.65 -13.60 -3.18
N ASP A 48 -9.34 -13.31 -4.29
CA ASP A 48 -9.00 -12.30 -5.30
C ASP A 48 -8.95 -10.86 -4.75
N ARG A 49 -9.49 -10.63 -3.55
CA ARG A 49 -9.50 -9.32 -2.88
C ARG A 49 -8.20 -9.02 -2.13
N PHE A 50 -7.31 -10.00 -1.91
CA PHE A 50 -6.05 -9.78 -1.21
C PHE A 50 -5.04 -9.04 -2.08
N ARG A 51 -4.82 -7.76 -1.77
CA ARG A 51 -3.92 -6.88 -2.54
C ARG A 51 -2.45 -7.32 -2.57
N SER A 52 -1.93 -7.88 -1.47
CA SER A 52 -0.49 -8.16 -1.33
C SER A 52 -0.30 -9.51 -0.66
N ILE A 53 -0.08 -10.51 -1.50
CA ILE A 53 -0.01 -11.92 -1.11
C ILE A 53 1.24 -12.19 -0.28
N SER A 54 2.33 -11.45 -0.54
CA SER A 54 3.55 -11.52 0.27
C SER A 54 3.30 -11.20 1.76
N LYS A 55 2.16 -10.58 2.13
CA LYS A 55 1.77 -10.36 3.53
C LYS A 55 1.45 -11.64 4.30
N PHE A 56 1.28 -12.79 3.66
CA PHE A 56 1.28 -14.08 4.36
C PHE A 56 2.65 -14.38 5.03
N SER A 57 3.71 -13.64 4.70
CA SER A 57 4.96 -13.64 5.48
C SER A 57 4.75 -13.18 6.93
N PHE A 58 3.74 -12.36 7.22
CA PHE A 58 3.43 -11.91 8.59
C PHE A 58 3.05 -13.08 9.52
N PRO A 59 2.03 -13.91 9.23
CA PRO A 59 1.75 -15.08 10.05
C PRO A 59 2.93 -16.06 10.08
N ALA A 60 3.67 -16.24 8.98
CA ALA A 60 4.90 -17.05 9.01
C ALA A 60 5.91 -16.53 10.05
N SER A 61 6.14 -15.21 10.08
CA SER A 61 7.06 -14.56 11.01
C SER A 61 6.57 -14.67 12.46
N LEU A 62 5.26 -14.47 12.69
CA LEU A 62 4.65 -14.62 14.02
C LEU A 62 4.86 -16.02 14.59
N PHE A 63 4.56 -17.06 13.82
CA PHE A 63 4.70 -18.45 14.28
C PHE A 63 6.17 -18.88 14.39
N LEU A 64 7.06 -18.30 13.58
CA LEU A 64 8.50 -18.47 13.74
C LEU A 64 8.99 -17.86 15.08
N CYS A 65 8.47 -16.69 15.46
CA CYS A 65 8.73 -16.09 16.78
C CYS A 65 8.19 -16.97 17.91
N LEU A 66 7.00 -17.56 17.78
CA LEU A 66 6.44 -18.49 18.77
C LEU A 66 7.29 -19.77 18.91
N LEU A 67 7.82 -20.31 17.81
CA LEU A 67 8.77 -21.41 17.83
C LEU A 67 10.08 -21.01 18.54
N ALA A 68 10.61 -19.83 18.24
CA ALA A 68 11.80 -19.31 18.91
C ALA A 68 11.58 -19.13 20.41
N ALA A 69 10.43 -18.58 20.81
CA ALA A 69 10.04 -18.41 22.21
C ALA A 69 9.91 -19.77 22.91
N SER A 70 9.30 -20.77 22.26
CA SER A 70 9.20 -22.14 22.78
C SER A 70 10.57 -22.79 22.98
N GLY A 71 11.50 -22.55 22.05
CA GLY A 71 12.88 -23.02 22.16
C GLY A 71 13.61 -22.39 23.33
N LEU A 72 13.46 -21.08 23.52
CA LEU A 72 14.05 -20.35 24.64
C LEU A 72 13.42 -20.74 25.99
N ASP A 73 12.10 -20.84 26.08
CA ASP A 73 11.37 -21.27 27.29
C ASP A 73 11.85 -22.64 27.77
N ARG A 74 12.04 -23.59 26.84
CA ARG A 74 12.61 -24.90 27.18
C ARG A 74 14.00 -24.79 27.81
N LEU A 75 14.90 -23.98 27.22
CA LEU A 75 16.26 -23.79 27.75
C LEU A 75 16.24 -23.17 29.16
N VAL A 76 15.36 -22.18 29.38
CA VAL A 76 15.18 -21.52 30.67
C VAL A 76 14.63 -22.49 31.73
N ARG A 77 13.60 -23.28 31.39
CA ARG A 77 12.98 -24.24 32.31
C ARG A 77 13.88 -25.42 32.66
N GLN A 78 14.55 -25.99 31.66
CA GLN A 78 15.39 -27.17 31.85
C GLN A 78 16.77 -26.83 32.42
N LYS A 79 17.20 -25.56 32.32
CA LYS A 79 18.53 -25.08 32.72
C LYS A 79 19.67 -25.94 32.15
N ARG A 80 19.41 -26.57 31.00
CA ARG A 80 20.33 -27.49 30.33
C ARG A 80 20.42 -27.09 28.88
N ILE A 81 21.66 -26.87 28.42
CA ILE A 81 21.97 -26.50 27.06
C ILE A 81 22.90 -27.57 26.50
N GLU A 82 22.47 -28.25 25.44
CA GLU A 82 23.23 -29.34 24.85
C GLU A 82 24.43 -28.83 24.05
N THR A 83 25.62 -29.43 24.24
CA THR A 83 26.84 -29.07 23.50
C THR A 83 26.64 -29.03 21.97
N PRO A 84 25.92 -29.99 21.35
CA PRO A 84 25.68 -29.95 19.90
C PRO A 84 24.92 -28.71 19.44
N PHE A 85 24.03 -28.13 20.26
CA PHE A 85 23.31 -26.92 19.91
C PHE A 85 24.26 -25.70 19.90
N ILE A 86 25.12 -25.58 20.90
CA ILE A 86 26.14 -24.52 20.96
C ILE A 86 27.11 -24.65 19.77
N ALA A 87 27.57 -25.87 19.50
CA ALA A 87 28.43 -26.14 18.35
C ALA A 87 27.75 -25.77 17.02
N ALA A 88 26.46 -26.07 16.87
CA ALA A 88 25.69 -25.68 15.69
C ALA A 88 25.55 -24.15 15.54
N VAL A 89 25.40 -23.41 16.65
CA VAL A 89 25.37 -21.94 16.63
C VAL A 89 26.71 -21.36 16.18
N PHE A 90 27.83 -21.86 16.71
CA PHE A 90 29.16 -21.45 16.25
C PHE A 90 29.45 -21.86 14.80
N ALA A 91 29.03 -23.06 14.38
CA ALA A 91 29.13 -23.48 12.99
C ALA A 91 28.34 -22.55 12.06
N GLY A 92 27.14 -22.10 12.49
CA GLY A 92 26.37 -21.08 11.80
C GLY A 92 27.10 -19.74 11.70
N ALA A 93 27.77 -19.30 12.78
CA ALA A 93 28.59 -18.09 12.76
C ALA A 93 29.76 -18.19 11.77
N VAL A 94 30.46 -19.33 11.74
CA VAL A 94 31.54 -19.58 10.79
C VAL A 94 31.02 -19.60 9.35
N ALA A 95 29.90 -20.29 9.10
CA ALA A 95 29.28 -20.34 7.78
C ALA A 95 28.89 -18.95 7.27
N LEU A 96 28.30 -18.10 8.14
CA LEU A 96 27.98 -16.70 7.81
C LEU A 96 29.24 -15.86 7.57
N GLY A 97 30.31 -16.06 8.36
CA GLY A 97 31.59 -15.38 8.16
C GLY A 97 32.26 -15.76 6.83
N VAL A 98 32.26 -17.04 6.47
CA VAL A 98 32.75 -17.52 5.17
C VAL A 98 31.90 -16.97 4.03
N ALA A 99 30.58 -16.95 4.19
CA ALA A 99 29.68 -16.34 3.20
C ALA A 99 29.97 -14.84 3.05
N GLY A 100 30.16 -14.10 4.15
CA GLY A 100 30.53 -12.69 4.14
C GLY A 100 31.87 -12.44 3.44
N TRP A 101 32.88 -13.26 3.70
CA TRP A 101 34.17 -13.19 3.04
C TRP A 101 34.07 -13.49 1.54
N TRP A 102 33.32 -14.52 1.16
CA TRP A 102 33.03 -14.82 -0.24
C TRP A 102 32.31 -13.66 -0.93
N THR A 103 31.27 -13.10 -0.30
CA THR A 103 30.55 -11.94 -0.83
C THR A 103 31.45 -10.73 -0.97
N ALA A 104 32.39 -10.49 -0.05
CA ALA A 104 33.33 -9.37 -0.13
C ALA A 104 34.39 -9.53 -1.23
N SER A 105 34.74 -10.76 -1.60
CA SER A 105 35.85 -11.06 -2.51
C SER A 105 35.43 -11.53 -3.90
N THR A 106 34.16 -11.89 -4.09
CA THR A 106 33.67 -12.44 -5.36
C THR A 106 33.63 -11.40 -6.48
N GLY A 107 34.12 -11.77 -7.66
CA GLY A 107 33.92 -11.00 -8.90
C GLY A 107 32.52 -11.18 -9.51
N SER A 108 31.73 -12.16 -9.03
CA SER A 108 30.43 -12.52 -9.59
C SER A 108 29.28 -11.61 -9.14
N TRP A 109 29.52 -10.68 -8.21
CA TRP A 109 28.47 -9.84 -7.64
C TRP A 109 27.74 -8.99 -8.68
N ARG A 110 28.47 -8.42 -9.65
CA ARG A 110 27.88 -7.70 -10.78
C ARG A 110 26.93 -8.59 -11.59
N GLY A 111 27.31 -9.85 -11.81
CA GLY A 111 26.46 -10.84 -12.49
C GLY A 111 25.17 -11.11 -11.71
N LEU A 112 25.26 -11.24 -10.39
CA LEU A 112 24.10 -11.43 -9.50
C LEU A 112 23.16 -10.21 -9.51
N MET A 113 23.71 -8.99 -9.46
CA MET A 113 22.92 -7.76 -9.56
C MET A 113 22.21 -7.66 -10.91
N ASN A 114 22.90 -7.99 -12.01
CA ASN A 114 22.30 -8.02 -13.35
C ASN A 114 21.24 -9.13 -13.50
N ALA A 115 21.44 -10.30 -12.89
CA ALA A 115 20.44 -11.35 -12.87
C ALA A 115 19.18 -10.94 -12.08
N SER A 116 19.37 -10.26 -10.94
CA SER A 116 18.27 -9.66 -10.17
C SER A 116 17.48 -8.65 -11.01
N ARG A 117 18.15 -7.75 -11.74
CA ARG A 117 17.49 -6.87 -12.71
C ARG A 117 16.76 -7.65 -13.80
N ALA A 118 17.41 -8.65 -14.40
CA ALA A 118 16.86 -9.44 -15.50
C ALA A 118 15.61 -10.23 -15.09
N SER A 119 15.44 -10.53 -13.80
CA SER A 119 14.22 -11.16 -13.28
C SER A 119 12.96 -10.27 -13.37
N GLY A 120 13.12 -8.96 -13.61
CA GLY A 120 12.02 -8.00 -13.63
C GLY A 120 11.42 -7.68 -12.25
N GLN A 121 12.01 -8.18 -11.16
CA GLN A 121 11.49 -8.02 -9.79
C GLN A 121 12.05 -6.78 -9.05
N SER A 122 12.87 -5.96 -9.71
CA SER A 122 13.44 -4.75 -9.11
C SER A 122 12.70 -3.50 -9.57
N TYR A 123 12.38 -2.63 -8.61
CA TYR A 123 11.87 -1.28 -8.86
C TYR A 123 12.97 -0.25 -9.11
N LEU A 124 14.25 -0.64 -9.01
CA LEU A 124 15.36 0.27 -9.21
C LEU A 124 15.56 0.60 -10.69
N PHE A 125 16.01 1.82 -10.94
CA PHE A 125 16.30 2.28 -12.30
C PHE A 125 17.40 1.44 -12.96
N PRO A 126 17.22 1.03 -14.23
CA PRO A 126 18.21 0.25 -14.98
C PRO A 126 19.64 0.82 -14.98
N GLN A 127 19.77 2.14 -14.92
CA GLN A 127 21.03 2.88 -14.93
C GLN A 127 21.89 2.57 -13.69
N LEU A 128 21.27 2.33 -12.53
CA LEU A 128 21.98 1.99 -11.30
C LEU A 128 22.76 0.68 -11.44
N TYR A 129 22.27 -0.27 -12.23
CA TYR A 129 22.95 -1.53 -12.49
C TYR A 129 24.16 -1.41 -13.43
N ALA A 130 24.34 -0.26 -14.07
CA ALA A 130 25.56 0.06 -14.83
C ALA A 130 26.59 0.82 -13.98
N ASP A 131 26.18 1.40 -12.86
CA ASP A 131 27.04 2.16 -11.96
C ASP A 131 27.92 1.22 -11.11
N THR A 132 29.23 1.35 -11.30
CA THR A 132 30.23 0.56 -10.57
C THR A 132 30.27 0.88 -9.09
N GLU A 133 30.02 2.12 -8.70
CA GLU A 133 30.03 2.53 -7.29
C GLU A 133 28.82 1.94 -6.58
N PHE A 134 27.62 2.07 -7.17
CA PHE A 134 26.41 1.44 -6.65
C PHE A 134 26.57 -0.07 -6.45
N ILE A 135 27.12 -0.78 -7.45
CA ILE A 135 27.37 -2.22 -7.34
C ILE A 135 28.34 -2.53 -6.20
N ALA A 136 29.46 -1.79 -6.10
CA ALA A 136 30.45 -2.00 -5.04
C ALA A 136 29.87 -1.73 -3.65
N GLN A 137 29.09 -0.66 -3.48
CA GLN A 137 28.42 -0.32 -2.23
C GLN A 137 27.40 -1.40 -1.84
N SER A 138 26.62 -1.93 -2.79
CA SER A 138 25.68 -3.03 -2.54
C SER A 138 26.38 -4.31 -2.09
N GLN A 139 27.53 -4.64 -2.70
CA GLN A 139 28.35 -5.79 -2.33
C GLN A 139 28.91 -5.65 -0.93
N HIS A 140 29.47 -4.48 -0.63
CA HIS A 140 30.01 -4.15 0.66
C HIS A 140 28.94 -4.24 1.76
N LEU A 141 27.75 -3.67 1.51
CA LEU A 141 26.64 -3.72 2.45
C LEU A 141 26.17 -5.17 2.72
N ALA A 142 26.07 -6.00 1.68
CA ALA A 142 25.70 -7.40 1.82
C ALA A 142 26.75 -8.19 2.62
N ALA A 143 28.04 -8.00 2.32
CA ALA A 143 29.14 -8.63 3.05
C ALA A 143 29.15 -8.20 4.53
N MET A 144 29.04 -6.90 4.81
CA MET A 144 29.00 -6.38 6.18
C MET A 144 27.80 -6.91 6.96
N SER A 145 26.63 -7.04 6.33
CA SER A 145 25.45 -7.63 6.96
C SER A 145 25.68 -9.09 7.37
N LEU A 146 26.39 -9.87 6.55
CA LEU A 146 26.76 -11.26 6.87
C LEU A 146 27.78 -11.33 8.01
N PHE A 147 28.78 -10.44 8.06
CA PHE A 147 29.74 -10.39 9.16
C PHE A 147 29.08 -9.96 10.48
N VAL A 148 28.16 -9.00 10.46
CA VAL A 148 27.37 -8.60 11.64
C VAL A 148 26.54 -9.77 12.12
N ALA A 149 25.84 -10.50 11.23
CA ALA A 149 25.09 -11.69 11.58
C ALA A 149 25.99 -12.80 12.17
N ALA A 150 27.18 -13.01 11.60
CA ALA A 150 28.18 -13.95 12.14
C ALA A 150 28.61 -13.56 13.57
N GLY A 151 28.88 -12.27 13.81
CA GLY A 151 29.22 -11.74 15.13
C GLY A 151 28.10 -11.93 16.15
N ILE A 152 26.85 -11.67 15.78
CA ILE A 152 25.67 -11.91 16.63
C ILE A 152 25.53 -13.40 16.96
N CYS A 153 25.71 -14.29 15.99
CA CYS A 153 25.69 -15.73 16.23
C CYS A 153 26.85 -16.19 17.13
N ALA A 154 28.05 -15.65 16.96
CA ALA A 154 29.18 -15.96 17.83
C ALA A 154 28.93 -15.51 19.28
N LEU A 155 28.43 -14.29 19.47
CA LEU A 155 28.07 -13.76 20.78
C LEU A 155 26.95 -14.58 21.43
N LEU A 156 25.94 -15.00 20.65
CA LEU A 156 24.91 -15.92 21.11
C LEU A 156 25.52 -17.26 21.56
N GLY A 157 26.45 -17.82 20.79
CA GLY A 157 27.18 -19.04 21.14
C GLY A 157 27.95 -18.91 22.47
N ILE A 158 28.62 -17.77 22.68
CA ILE A 158 29.34 -17.44 23.93
C ILE A 158 28.37 -17.37 25.11
N ILE A 159 27.24 -16.66 24.95
CA ILE A 159 26.20 -16.55 25.99
C ILE A 159 25.67 -17.95 26.35
N LEU A 160 25.37 -18.79 25.36
CA LEU A 160 24.88 -20.15 25.57
C LEU A 160 25.93 -21.06 26.23
N ALA A 161 27.21 -20.91 25.88
CA ALA A 161 28.30 -21.64 26.51
C ALA A 161 28.48 -21.25 27.97
N PHE A 162 28.41 -19.95 28.29
CA PHE A 162 28.47 -19.45 29.66
C PHE A 162 27.23 -19.83 30.47
N ALA A 163 26.05 -19.82 29.85
CA ALA A 163 24.79 -20.23 30.47
C ALA A 163 24.74 -21.69 30.92
N ARG A 164 25.65 -22.55 30.45
CA ARG A 164 25.83 -23.90 30.99
C ARG A 164 26.40 -23.91 32.41
N ARG A 165 27.19 -22.90 32.77
CA ARG A 165 27.80 -22.74 34.09
C ARG A 165 26.94 -21.84 34.98
N GLU A 166 26.45 -20.73 34.42
CA GLU A 166 25.61 -19.75 35.12
C GLU A 166 24.29 -19.56 34.37
N PRO A 167 23.20 -20.25 34.75
CA PRO A 167 21.92 -20.20 34.03
C PRO A 167 21.34 -18.78 33.85
N ARG A 168 21.66 -17.83 34.74
CA ARG A 168 21.23 -16.44 34.61
C ARG A 168 21.80 -15.74 33.36
N ALA A 169 22.89 -16.26 32.79
CA ALA A 169 23.43 -15.72 31.54
C ALA A 169 22.45 -15.82 30.36
N LEU A 170 21.42 -16.68 30.42
CA LEU A 170 20.36 -16.71 29.41
C LEU A 170 19.60 -15.38 29.27
N PHE A 171 19.53 -14.55 30.31
CA PHE A 171 18.98 -13.20 30.19
C PHE A 171 19.80 -12.32 29.22
N GLY A 172 21.08 -12.65 29.01
CA GLY A 172 21.93 -12.03 27.99
C GLY A 172 21.41 -12.25 26.56
N VAL A 173 20.66 -13.33 26.31
CA VAL A 173 19.99 -13.56 25.01
C VAL A 173 18.91 -12.50 24.76
N ILE A 174 18.15 -12.15 25.79
CA ILE A 174 17.11 -11.11 25.70
C ILE A 174 17.76 -9.75 25.48
N ALA A 175 18.84 -9.45 26.22
CA ALA A 175 19.61 -8.23 26.04
C ALA A 175 20.21 -8.13 24.63
N LEU A 176 20.77 -9.23 24.11
CA LEU A 176 21.31 -9.29 22.75
C LEU A 176 20.21 -9.05 21.70
N GLY A 177 19.06 -9.72 21.82
CA GLY A 177 17.94 -9.52 20.90
C GLY A 177 17.39 -8.10 20.94
N ALA A 178 17.27 -7.49 22.12
CA ALA A 178 16.88 -6.10 22.24
C ALA A 178 17.90 -5.16 21.58
N ALA A 179 19.19 -5.32 21.90
CA ALA A 179 20.25 -4.48 21.34
C ALA A 179 20.32 -4.60 19.81
N GLU A 180 20.25 -5.82 19.27
CA GLU A 180 20.25 -6.09 17.84
C GLU A 180 19.06 -5.41 17.14
N MET A 181 17.85 -5.58 17.68
CA MET A 181 16.65 -4.95 17.14
C MET A 181 16.73 -3.41 17.19
N PHE A 182 17.24 -2.83 18.28
CA PHE A 182 17.40 -1.37 18.40
C PHE A 182 18.44 -0.81 17.43
N ILE A 183 19.59 -1.49 17.28
CA ILE A 183 20.65 -1.09 16.35
C ILE A 183 20.13 -1.19 14.91
N PHE A 184 19.50 -2.30 14.55
CA PHE A 184 18.90 -2.50 13.24
C PHE A 184 17.84 -1.43 12.95
N ALA A 185 16.89 -1.22 13.87
CA ALA A 185 15.82 -0.23 13.71
C ALA A 185 16.38 1.20 13.60
N ARG A 186 17.42 1.54 14.37
CA ARG A 186 18.08 2.85 14.27
C ARG A 186 18.77 3.03 12.92
N GLY A 187 19.42 2.00 12.40
CA GLY A 187 20.08 2.04 11.09
C GLY A 187 19.10 2.10 9.91
N ALA A 188 17.91 1.49 10.05
CA ALA A 188 16.87 1.49 9.04
C ALA A 188 15.96 2.72 9.09
N ARG A 189 15.93 3.46 10.21
CA ARG A 189 15.09 4.65 10.37
C ARG A 189 15.77 5.88 9.78
N ALA A 190 15.56 6.09 8.48
CA ALA A 190 15.84 7.38 7.87
C ALA A 190 15.00 8.48 8.53
N THR A 191 15.64 9.58 8.90
CA THR A 191 14.98 10.80 9.40
C THR A 191 15.45 11.97 8.56
N PHE A 192 14.53 12.87 8.22
CA PHE A 192 14.80 14.08 7.46
C PHE A 192 13.97 15.23 8.03
N ASP A 193 14.35 16.47 7.72
CA ASP A 193 13.52 17.63 8.02
C ASP A 193 12.42 17.75 6.97
N SER A 194 11.15 17.70 7.40
CA SER A 194 10.01 17.81 6.49
C SER A 194 10.00 19.12 5.72
N ALA A 195 10.57 20.20 6.28
CA ALA A 195 10.70 21.47 5.59
C ALA A 195 11.63 21.41 4.36
N THR A 196 12.55 20.46 4.33
CA THR A 196 13.50 20.29 3.20
C THR A 196 12.95 19.46 2.05
N ILE A 197 11.78 18.82 2.20
CA ILE A 197 11.17 18.07 1.09
C ILE A 197 10.52 19.01 0.07
N VAL A 198 9.98 20.14 0.55
CA VAL A 198 9.28 21.09 -0.31
C VAL A 198 10.30 21.81 -1.19
N ASN A 199 10.14 21.69 -2.50
CA ASN A 199 10.93 22.48 -3.44
C ASN A 199 10.47 23.95 -3.36
N PRO A 200 11.33 24.88 -2.91
CA PRO A 200 10.93 26.27 -2.70
C PRO A 200 10.58 26.99 -4.00
N ASN A 201 11.19 26.60 -5.12
CA ASN A 201 10.93 27.19 -6.43
C ASN A 201 9.56 26.73 -6.96
N GLU A 202 9.23 25.45 -6.80
CA GLU A 202 7.90 24.92 -7.13
C GLU A 202 6.82 25.63 -6.32
N LYS A 203 7.01 25.71 -4.99
CA LYS A 203 6.04 26.36 -4.10
C LYS A 203 5.83 27.84 -4.49
N ARG A 204 6.91 28.60 -4.66
CA ARG A 204 6.84 30.01 -5.04
C ARG A 204 6.11 30.20 -6.37
N PHE A 205 6.46 29.39 -7.38
CA PHE A 205 5.84 29.48 -8.69
C PHE A 205 4.32 29.27 -8.61
N LEU A 206 3.85 28.27 -7.85
CA LEU A 206 2.43 28.00 -7.72
C LEU A 206 1.68 29.05 -6.87
N GLU A 207 2.35 29.66 -5.89
CA GLU A 207 1.79 30.80 -5.13
C GLU A 207 1.61 32.03 -6.03
N GLU A 208 2.58 32.32 -6.90
CA GLU A 208 2.53 33.44 -7.86
C GLU A 208 1.49 33.22 -8.97
N HIS A 209 1.18 31.95 -9.29
CA HIS A 209 0.27 31.58 -10.38
C HIS A 209 -1.06 31.00 -9.88
N ALA A 210 -1.48 31.32 -8.65
CA ALA A 210 -2.66 30.74 -8.00
C ALA A 210 -3.91 30.70 -8.91
N GLY A 211 -4.64 29.60 -8.84
CA GLY A 211 -5.85 29.40 -9.63
C GLY A 211 -6.42 28.00 -9.48
N ASP A 212 -7.56 27.77 -10.12
CA ASP A 212 -8.28 26.52 -10.06
C ASP A 212 -7.86 25.59 -11.22
N TYR A 213 -6.68 24.99 -11.06
CA TYR A 213 -6.09 24.08 -12.03
C TYR A 213 -5.31 22.97 -11.31
N ARG A 214 -4.88 21.98 -12.10
CA ARG A 214 -4.01 20.91 -11.63
C ARG A 214 -2.65 20.96 -12.32
N ILE A 215 -1.66 20.39 -11.66
CA ILE A 215 -0.33 20.19 -12.18
C ILE A 215 -0.08 18.72 -12.52
N MET A 216 1.04 18.45 -13.17
CA MET A 216 1.59 17.10 -13.31
C MET A 216 3.07 17.15 -12.95
N ASN A 217 3.44 16.70 -11.75
CA ASN A 217 4.84 16.62 -11.35
C ASN A 217 5.40 15.21 -11.59
N VAL A 218 6.12 15.02 -12.70
CA VAL A 218 6.73 13.72 -13.04
C VAL A 218 8.06 13.46 -12.32
N ALA A 219 8.66 14.50 -11.73
CA ALA A 219 9.90 14.39 -10.99
C ALA A 219 9.69 14.02 -9.51
N ASN A 220 8.70 14.63 -8.88
CA ASN A 220 8.29 14.38 -7.51
C ASN A 220 6.76 14.32 -7.43
N THR A 221 6.21 13.14 -7.70
CA THR A 221 4.76 12.91 -7.80
C THR A 221 3.98 13.19 -6.50
N ASN A 222 4.64 13.38 -5.36
CA ASN A 222 3.96 13.68 -4.09
C ASN A 222 4.10 15.14 -3.64
N SER A 223 4.76 16.00 -4.42
CA SER A 223 4.98 17.40 -4.04
C SER A 223 3.68 18.16 -3.83
N ALA A 224 2.68 17.94 -4.68
CA ALA A 224 1.39 18.62 -4.64
C ALA A 224 0.69 18.46 -3.28
N MET A 225 0.73 17.25 -2.71
CA MET A 225 0.18 16.96 -1.38
C MET A 225 0.85 17.80 -0.28
N LEU A 226 2.16 18.05 -0.39
CA LEU A 226 2.94 18.78 0.64
C LEU A 226 2.69 20.28 0.59
N ILE A 227 2.41 20.83 -0.59
CA ILE A 227 2.25 22.28 -0.80
C ILE A 227 0.78 22.71 -0.98
N GLY A 228 -0.16 21.78 -0.88
CA GLY A 228 -1.59 22.05 -1.02
C GLY A 228 -2.04 22.32 -2.47
N ALA A 229 -1.26 21.87 -3.46
CA ALA A 229 -1.63 21.92 -4.87
C ALA A 229 -2.44 20.66 -5.27
N GLN A 230 -3.05 20.68 -6.45
CA GLN A 230 -3.74 19.53 -7.03
C GLN A 230 -2.91 18.94 -8.18
N ASP A 231 -2.74 17.63 -8.22
CA ASP A 231 -2.02 16.92 -9.29
C ASP A 231 -2.99 16.01 -10.06
N ILE A 232 -2.77 15.83 -11.36
CA ILE A 232 -3.58 14.94 -12.20
C ILE A 232 -3.24 13.46 -12.01
N TRP A 233 -2.18 13.09 -11.31
CA TRP A 233 -1.82 11.69 -11.09
C TRP A 233 -1.28 11.47 -9.69
N GLY A 234 -0.22 12.19 -9.33
CA GLY A 234 0.53 12.01 -8.10
C GLY A 234 0.96 10.56 -7.84
N TYR A 235 1.19 10.20 -6.57
CA TYR A 235 1.27 8.79 -6.16
C TYR A 235 0.10 8.44 -5.24
N GLU A 236 -0.83 7.64 -5.78
CA GLU A 236 -1.89 7.04 -5.01
C GLU A 236 -1.85 5.51 -5.09
N ALA A 237 -1.57 4.87 -3.95
CA ALA A 237 -1.51 3.42 -3.86
C ALA A 237 -2.87 2.76 -4.17
N THR A 238 -3.99 3.47 -4.05
CA THR A 238 -5.35 2.97 -4.25
C THR A 238 -6.03 3.58 -5.47
N VAL A 239 -5.25 3.95 -6.49
CA VAL A 239 -5.77 4.60 -7.70
C VAL A 239 -7.00 3.87 -8.25
N VAL A 240 -8.01 4.66 -8.62
CA VAL A 240 -9.26 4.14 -9.14
C VAL A 240 -9.00 3.50 -10.51
N ARG A 241 -9.48 2.27 -10.70
CA ARG A 241 -9.24 1.48 -11.93
C ARG A 241 -9.49 2.28 -13.22
N ARG A 242 -10.66 2.91 -13.36
CA ARG A 242 -11.01 3.71 -14.56
C ARG A 242 -10.03 4.86 -14.81
N TYR A 243 -9.51 5.46 -13.75
CA TYR A 243 -8.54 6.54 -13.85
C TYR A 243 -7.19 6.02 -14.34
N ALA A 244 -6.73 4.88 -13.80
CA ALA A 244 -5.54 4.21 -14.28
C ALA A 244 -5.67 3.73 -15.73
N GLU A 245 -6.83 3.17 -16.11
CA GLU A 245 -7.15 2.74 -17.48
C GLU A 245 -7.04 3.92 -18.46
N PHE A 246 -7.63 5.08 -18.12
CA PHE A 246 -7.51 6.29 -18.92
C PHE A 246 -6.07 6.78 -19.04
N MET A 247 -5.34 6.83 -17.92
CA MET A 247 -3.96 7.34 -17.92
C MET A 247 -3.02 6.42 -18.69
N THR A 248 -3.10 5.10 -18.51
CA THR A 248 -2.35 4.13 -19.33
C THR A 248 -2.68 4.27 -20.81
N TRP A 249 -3.97 4.36 -21.17
CA TRP A 249 -4.41 4.53 -22.56
C TRP A 249 -3.94 5.86 -23.17
N SER A 250 -3.98 6.96 -22.42
CA SER A 250 -3.49 8.28 -22.85
C SER A 250 -2.01 8.23 -23.25
N GLN A 251 -1.24 7.38 -22.58
CA GLN A 251 0.19 7.16 -22.85
C GLN A 251 0.46 6.08 -23.92
N GLY A 252 -0.59 5.52 -24.54
CA GLY A 252 -0.48 4.52 -25.61
C GLY A 252 -0.31 3.08 -25.11
N GLY A 253 -0.48 2.84 -23.81
CA GLY A 253 -0.50 1.50 -23.24
C GLY A 253 -1.87 0.82 -23.36
N ASP A 254 -1.90 -0.49 -23.10
CA ASP A 254 -3.15 -1.25 -23.03
C ASP A 254 -3.89 -0.95 -21.71
N PRO A 255 -5.10 -0.34 -21.73
CA PRO A 255 -5.89 -0.11 -20.52
C PRO A 255 -6.25 -1.42 -19.80
N GLY A 256 -6.32 -2.57 -20.49
CA GLY A 256 -6.53 -3.88 -19.86
C GLY A 256 -5.42 -4.28 -18.88
N GLN A 257 -4.24 -3.68 -18.99
CA GLN A 257 -3.05 -3.94 -18.16
C GLN A 257 -2.71 -2.74 -17.25
N ALA A 258 -3.65 -1.83 -17.05
CA ALA A 258 -3.41 -0.62 -16.26
C ALA A 258 -3.01 -0.95 -14.81
N MET A 259 -1.98 -0.26 -14.33
CA MET A 259 -1.48 -0.36 -12.96
C MET A 259 -1.38 1.03 -12.31
N SER A 260 -1.07 1.10 -11.01
CA SER A 260 -0.78 2.35 -10.31
C SER A 260 0.50 3.05 -10.78
N TYR A 261 1.28 2.40 -11.64
CA TYR A 261 2.53 2.92 -12.17
C TYR A 261 2.37 3.18 -13.67
N VAL A 262 2.15 4.45 -14.02
CA VAL A 262 2.08 4.91 -15.42
C VAL A 262 3.36 5.65 -15.75
N LYS A 263 3.97 5.29 -16.88
CA LYS A 263 5.10 6.04 -17.43
C LYS A 263 4.56 7.11 -18.37
N PHE A 264 4.68 8.37 -17.97
CA PHE A 264 4.33 9.50 -18.82
C PHE A 264 5.44 9.73 -19.84
N VAL A 265 5.08 9.70 -21.13
CA VAL A 265 6.00 9.85 -22.26
C VAL A 265 5.57 10.95 -23.23
N ARG A 266 4.34 11.46 -23.09
CA ARG A 266 3.78 12.51 -23.94
C ARG A 266 2.69 13.29 -23.22
N TYR A 267 2.43 14.50 -23.70
CA TYR A 267 1.20 15.22 -23.40
C TYR A 267 0.05 14.63 -24.21
N ASP A 268 -1.04 14.29 -23.55
CA ASP A 268 -2.30 13.97 -24.21
C ASP A 268 -3.20 15.21 -24.16
N PRO A 269 -3.73 15.73 -25.29
CA PRO A 269 -4.62 16.90 -25.31
C PRO A 269 -5.83 16.74 -24.37
N LEU A 270 -6.27 15.51 -24.13
CA LEU A 270 -7.36 15.20 -23.21
C LEU A 270 -7.03 15.54 -21.74
N PHE A 271 -5.78 15.85 -21.39
CA PHE A 271 -5.44 16.35 -20.05
C PHE A 271 -6.01 17.75 -19.76
N ALA A 272 -6.47 18.49 -20.77
CA ALA A 272 -7.27 19.70 -20.57
C ALA A 272 -8.53 19.42 -19.72
N MET A 273 -9.16 18.24 -19.90
CA MET A 273 -10.29 17.76 -19.09
C MET A 273 -9.97 17.56 -17.62
N LEU A 274 -8.69 17.37 -17.29
CA LEU A 274 -8.20 17.22 -15.93
C LEU A 274 -7.74 18.55 -15.33
N ARG A 275 -7.97 19.64 -16.06
CA ARG A 275 -7.53 21.00 -15.71
C ARG A 275 -6.02 21.10 -15.61
N LEU A 276 -5.27 20.29 -16.36
CA LEU A 276 -3.82 20.37 -16.38
C LEU A 276 -3.40 21.73 -16.94
N ARG A 277 -2.68 22.52 -16.14
CA ARG A 277 -2.10 23.79 -16.56
C ARG A 277 -0.59 23.76 -16.66
N TYR A 278 0.07 23.13 -15.68
CA TYR A 278 1.52 23.07 -15.62
C TYR A 278 2.00 21.64 -15.49
N ALA A 279 3.10 21.33 -16.16
CA ALA A 279 3.83 20.09 -15.98
C ALA A 279 5.24 20.40 -15.49
N LEU A 280 5.66 19.66 -14.48
CA LEU A 280 6.90 19.87 -13.76
C LEU A 280 7.80 18.66 -13.97
N GLY A 281 9.00 18.92 -14.47
CA GLY A 281 10.08 17.97 -14.66
C GLY A 281 11.33 18.39 -13.90
N GLN A 282 12.35 17.55 -13.95
CA GLN A 282 13.62 17.81 -13.30
C GLN A 282 14.76 17.50 -14.25
N ARG A 283 15.63 18.48 -14.48
CA ARG A 283 16.85 18.31 -15.27
C ARG A 283 18.06 18.60 -14.38
N GLY A 284 18.74 17.54 -13.95
CA GLY A 284 19.78 17.66 -12.93
C GLY A 284 19.19 18.21 -11.63
N ASN A 285 19.68 19.36 -11.17
CA ASN A 285 19.17 20.02 -9.96
C ASN A 285 18.17 21.15 -10.25
N GLU A 286 17.85 21.41 -11.52
CA GLU A 286 16.90 22.46 -11.91
C GLU A 286 15.49 21.90 -12.13
N LEU A 287 14.52 22.62 -11.58
CA LEU A 287 13.09 22.38 -11.80
C LEU A 287 12.71 22.98 -13.15
N GLU A 288 12.18 22.16 -14.04
CA GLU A 288 11.63 22.62 -15.31
C GLU A 288 10.11 22.69 -15.17
N ILE A 289 9.53 23.85 -15.47
CA ILE A 289 8.09 24.06 -15.47
C ILE A 289 7.67 24.47 -16.88
N GLY A 290 6.74 23.73 -17.46
CA GLY A 290 6.16 24.03 -18.76
C GLY A 290 4.65 24.17 -18.68
N ASP A 291 4.09 25.06 -19.49
CA ASP A 291 2.65 25.12 -19.72
C ASP A 291 2.18 23.86 -20.44
N ALA A 292 0.99 23.38 -20.07
CA ALA A 292 0.28 22.38 -20.84
C ALA A 292 -0.05 22.94 -22.24
N PRO A 293 0.05 22.14 -23.31
CA PRO A 293 -0.22 22.63 -24.67
C PRO A 293 -1.66 23.13 -24.86
N GLU A 294 -2.61 22.48 -24.20
CA GLU A 294 -4.03 22.83 -24.26
C GLU A 294 -4.44 23.65 -23.03
N PRO A 295 -5.32 24.65 -23.17
CA PRO A 295 -5.82 25.40 -22.04
C PRO A 295 -6.64 24.49 -21.09
N PRO A 296 -6.49 24.65 -19.77
CA PRO A 296 -7.25 23.84 -18.81
C PRO A 296 -8.75 24.17 -18.90
N MET A 297 -9.59 23.13 -18.85
CA MET A 297 -11.04 23.32 -18.72
C MET A 297 -11.41 23.92 -17.36
N SER A 298 -12.61 24.49 -17.25
CA SER A 298 -13.17 24.94 -15.98
C SER A 298 -13.49 23.76 -15.06
N HIS A 299 -13.51 23.99 -13.74
CA HIS A 299 -13.91 22.94 -12.79
C HIS A 299 -15.36 22.53 -12.95
N LEU A 300 -16.23 23.50 -13.18
CA LEU A 300 -17.64 23.29 -13.46
C LEU A 300 -18.00 23.82 -14.85
N GLN A 301 -18.76 23.03 -15.62
CA GLN A 301 -19.30 23.43 -16.91
C GLN A 301 -20.73 22.91 -17.07
N LEU A 302 -21.60 23.74 -17.66
CA LEU A 302 -22.95 23.37 -18.02
C LEU A 302 -22.98 23.03 -19.51
N VAL A 303 -23.40 21.81 -19.84
CA VAL A 303 -23.32 21.24 -21.19
C VAL A 303 -24.68 20.72 -21.62
N SER A 304 -25.12 21.06 -22.84
CA SER A 304 -26.37 20.55 -23.43
C SER A 304 -26.16 19.32 -24.32
N THR A 305 -24.98 19.17 -24.92
CA THR A 305 -24.70 18.15 -25.93
C THR A 305 -24.07 16.92 -25.29
N TYR A 306 -24.62 15.73 -25.57
CA TYR A 306 -24.09 14.48 -25.04
C TYR A 306 -24.23 13.32 -26.02
N ARG A 307 -23.41 12.29 -25.79
CA ARG A 307 -23.55 10.95 -26.39
C ARG A 307 -23.59 9.89 -25.31
N VAL A 308 -24.36 8.83 -25.52
CA VAL A 308 -24.41 7.68 -24.61
C VAL A 308 -23.64 6.52 -25.22
N LEU A 309 -22.54 6.14 -24.56
CA LEU A 309 -21.69 5.01 -24.93
C LEU A 309 -21.42 4.16 -23.69
N PRO A 310 -21.97 2.93 -23.58
CA PRO A 310 -21.91 2.16 -22.34
C PRO A 310 -20.58 1.41 -22.13
N TYR A 311 -19.74 1.30 -23.15
CA TYR A 311 -18.54 0.47 -23.12
C TYR A 311 -17.26 1.29 -23.23
N ARG A 312 -16.28 1.00 -22.35
CA ARG A 312 -14.98 1.67 -22.26
C ARG A 312 -14.32 1.92 -23.60
N ASN A 313 -14.16 0.88 -24.42
CA ASN A 313 -13.41 1.00 -25.68
C ASN A 313 -14.12 1.96 -26.66
N ALA A 314 -15.44 1.91 -26.76
CA ALA A 314 -16.21 2.84 -27.58
C ALA A 314 -16.09 4.29 -27.08
N ILE A 315 -16.05 4.49 -25.75
CA ILE A 315 -15.79 5.82 -25.17
C ILE A 315 -14.39 6.30 -25.55
N PHE A 316 -13.36 5.45 -25.43
CA PHE A 316 -11.99 5.80 -25.81
C PHE A 316 -11.84 6.15 -27.29
N ASP A 317 -12.47 5.38 -28.17
CA ASP A 317 -12.49 5.68 -29.61
C ASP A 317 -13.16 7.03 -29.87
N ALA A 318 -14.27 7.33 -29.20
CA ALA A 318 -14.97 8.60 -29.31
C ALA A 318 -14.17 9.78 -28.73
N LEU A 319 -13.46 9.60 -27.61
CA LEU A 319 -12.59 10.62 -27.01
C LEU A 319 -11.39 10.96 -27.89
N ARG A 320 -10.92 10.01 -28.72
CA ARG A 320 -9.81 10.22 -29.66
C ARG A 320 -10.26 10.82 -30.99
N SER A 321 -11.57 10.85 -31.26
CA SER A 321 -12.12 11.43 -32.49
C SER A 321 -11.78 12.91 -32.60
N ALA A 322 -11.33 13.33 -33.78
CA ALA A 322 -11.07 14.75 -34.07
C ALA A 322 -12.34 15.63 -34.00
N THR A 323 -13.52 15.02 -34.00
CA THR A 323 -14.81 15.72 -33.87
C THR A 323 -15.28 15.89 -32.43
N PHE A 324 -14.61 15.27 -31.46
CA PHE A 324 -14.97 15.38 -30.05
C PHE A 324 -14.31 16.62 -29.44
N ASP A 325 -15.14 17.53 -28.93
CA ASP A 325 -14.70 18.69 -28.16
C ASP A 325 -15.14 18.51 -26.69
N PRO A 326 -14.22 18.23 -25.76
CA PRO A 326 -14.57 17.98 -24.37
C PRO A 326 -15.15 19.20 -23.65
N ALA A 327 -14.98 20.41 -24.19
CA ALA A 327 -15.56 21.63 -23.64
C ALA A 327 -17.02 21.87 -24.06
N ARG A 328 -17.51 21.12 -25.05
CA ARG A 328 -18.86 21.30 -25.63
C ARG A 328 -19.73 20.06 -25.60
N GLU A 329 -19.14 18.89 -25.48
CA GLU A 329 -19.82 17.61 -25.50
C GLU A 329 -19.35 16.69 -24.38
N VAL A 330 -20.28 15.95 -23.79
CA VAL A 330 -19.98 14.93 -22.78
C VAL A 330 -20.41 13.52 -23.23
N ILE A 331 -19.55 12.53 -23.01
CA ILE A 331 -19.88 11.12 -23.22
C ILE A 331 -20.31 10.51 -21.88
N LEU A 332 -21.51 9.97 -21.82
CA LEU A 332 -22.09 9.31 -20.64
C LEU A 332 -22.21 7.80 -20.85
N GLU A 333 -22.15 7.04 -19.77
CA GLU A 333 -22.35 5.57 -19.80
C GLU A 333 -23.84 5.17 -19.77
N SER A 334 -24.73 6.09 -19.40
CA SER A 334 -26.18 5.89 -19.37
C SER A 334 -26.93 7.17 -19.73
N GLU A 335 -28.20 7.04 -20.15
CA GLU A 335 -29.08 8.18 -20.39
C GLU A 335 -29.18 9.11 -19.16
N PRO A 336 -29.02 10.43 -19.33
CA PRO A 336 -29.23 11.41 -18.28
C PRO A 336 -30.72 11.67 -18.03
N GLU A 337 -31.09 11.79 -16.76
CA GLU A 337 -32.44 12.17 -16.34
C GLU A 337 -32.34 13.32 -15.35
N PRO A 338 -32.85 14.53 -15.67
CA PRO A 338 -33.52 14.91 -16.93
C PRO A 338 -32.59 14.92 -18.15
N ARG A 339 -33.17 14.82 -19.35
CA ARG A 339 -32.42 15.01 -20.60
C ARG A 339 -32.10 16.48 -20.81
N PRO A 340 -30.86 16.82 -21.18
CA PRO A 340 -30.52 18.20 -21.47
C PRO A 340 -31.26 18.70 -22.72
N SER A 341 -31.53 20.00 -22.75
CA SER A 341 -32.09 20.70 -23.91
C SER A 341 -31.06 21.70 -24.45
N PRO A 342 -31.00 21.94 -25.78
CA PRO A 342 -30.13 22.96 -26.33
C PRO A 342 -30.41 24.34 -25.73
N PHE A 343 -29.35 25.10 -25.44
CA PHE A 343 -29.44 26.47 -24.92
C PHE A 343 -28.43 27.39 -25.62
N GLU A 344 -28.74 28.69 -25.68
CA GLU A 344 -27.79 29.72 -26.15
C GLU A 344 -26.90 30.24 -25.02
N SER A 345 -27.45 30.32 -23.80
CA SER A 345 -26.73 30.65 -22.57
C SER A 345 -26.81 29.48 -21.61
N ALA A 346 -25.66 29.00 -21.13
CA ALA A 346 -25.60 27.81 -20.29
C ALA A 346 -26.11 28.04 -18.87
N GLY A 347 -26.23 29.30 -18.43
CA GLY A 347 -26.41 29.66 -17.03
C GLY A 347 -25.08 29.82 -16.29
N THR A 348 -25.10 29.69 -14.96
CA THR A 348 -23.88 29.81 -14.14
C THR A 348 -23.73 28.62 -13.20
N ALA A 349 -22.49 28.22 -12.91
CA ALA A 349 -22.18 27.22 -11.90
C ALA A 349 -20.92 27.64 -11.15
N ARG A 350 -20.95 27.55 -9.82
CA ARG A 350 -19.81 27.93 -8.96
C ARG A 350 -19.66 26.98 -7.78
N ILE A 351 -18.41 26.85 -7.34
CA ILE A 351 -18.08 26.13 -6.12
C ILE A 351 -18.24 27.09 -4.95
N VAL A 352 -19.06 26.71 -3.98
CA VAL A 352 -19.29 27.48 -2.75
C VAL A 352 -18.25 27.10 -1.69
N ALA A 353 -18.00 25.79 -1.55
CA ALA A 353 -17.04 25.26 -0.60
C ALA A 353 -16.44 23.95 -1.13
N ALA A 354 -15.17 23.72 -0.82
CA ALA A 354 -14.46 22.50 -1.21
C ALA A 354 -13.66 21.94 -0.03
N SER A 355 -13.66 20.61 0.08
CA SER A 355 -12.83 19.83 0.99
C SER A 355 -12.41 18.54 0.29
N THR A 356 -11.63 17.69 0.97
CA THR A 356 -11.24 16.38 0.42
C THR A 356 -12.43 15.44 0.20
N ASP A 357 -13.49 15.60 1.00
CA ASP A 357 -14.59 14.63 1.09
C ASP A 357 -15.93 15.20 0.60
N ALA A 358 -15.96 16.51 0.27
CA ALA A 358 -17.17 17.19 -0.16
C ALA A 358 -16.87 18.38 -1.08
N LEU A 359 -17.75 18.59 -2.05
CA LEU A 359 -17.77 19.75 -2.95
C LEU A 359 -19.19 20.31 -3.00
N GLU A 360 -19.36 21.55 -2.52
CA GLU A 360 -20.63 22.27 -2.50
C GLU A 360 -20.73 23.20 -3.71
N ILE A 361 -21.82 23.09 -4.45
CA ILE A 361 -22.01 23.72 -5.75
C ILE A 361 -23.37 24.43 -5.77
N GLU A 362 -23.34 25.66 -6.26
CA GLU A 362 -24.53 26.38 -6.70
C GLU A 362 -24.53 26.51 -8.21
N ALA A 363 -25.68 26.28 -8.83
CA ALA A 363 -25.86 26.48 -10.26
C ALA A 363 -27.23 27.06 -10.58
N ASP A 364 -27.28 28.02 -11.49
CA ASP A 364 -28.51 28.60 -12.03
C ASP A 364 -28.61 28.23 -13.50
N VAL A 365 -29.66 27.47 -13.82
CA VAL A 365 -29.80 26.78 -15.11
C VAL A 365 -31.13 27.18 -15.76
N GLU A 366 -31.11 27.73 -16.98
CA GLU A 366 -32.34 28.16 -17.66
C GLU A 366 -33.09 27.01 -18.34
N GLN A 367 -32.35 26.05 -18.88
CA GLN A 367 -32.85 24.86 -19.59
C GLN A 367 -32.15 23.62 -19.04
N PRO A 368 -32.81 22.45 -18.98
CA PRO A 368 -32.17 21.23 -18.49
C PRO A 368 -30.79 21.03 -19.09
N ALA A 369 -29.79 20.76 -18.25
CA ALA A 369 -28.38 20.74 -18.64
C ALA A 369 -27.64 19.64 -17.88
N ILE A 370 -26.44 19.29 -18.36
CA ILE A 370 -25.51 18.44 -17.61
C ILE A 370 -24.48 19.34 -16.95
N LEU A 371 -24.41 19.29 -15.61
CA LEU A 371 -23.30 19.84 -14.86
C LEU A 371 -22.12 18.85 -14.94
N LEU A 372 -21.14 19.16 -15.77
CA LEU A 372 -19.86 18.49 -15.85
C LEU A 372 -18.95 19.01 -14.74
N ILE A 373 -18.43 18.10 -13.91
CA ILE A 373 -17.41 18.39 -12.90
C ILE A 373 -16.13 17.66 -13.28
N THR A 374 -15.04 18.39 -13.50
CA THR A 374 -13.74 17.84 -13.94
C THR A 374 -12.94 17.16 -12.80
N ASP A 375 -13.65 16.53 -11.87
CA ASP A 375 -13.11 15.69 -10.81
C ASP A 375 -13.30 14.21 -11.11
N ALA A 376 -12.38 13.38 -10.60
CA ALA A 376 -12.41 11.95 -10.84
C ALA A 376 -13.69 11.31 -10.29
N PHE A 377 -14.40 10.55 -11.12
CA PHE A 377 -15.59 9.80 -10.73
C PHE A 377 -15.22 8.49 -10.04
N THR A 378 -15.91 8.22 -8.94
CA THR A 378 -15.98 6.89 -8.32
C THR A 378 -17.40 6.64 -7.86
N PRO A 379 -17.85 5.37 -7.81
CA PRO A 379 -19.19 5.05 -7.31
C PRO A 379 -19.37 5.36 -5.82
N SER A 380 -18.28 5.68 -5.10
CA SER A 380 -18.33 6.10 -3.70
C SER A 380 -18.72 7.57 -3.53
N TRP A 381 -18.90 8.35 -4.59
CA TRP A 381 -19.44 9.70 -4.48
C TRP A 381 -20.94 9.70 -4.75
N ARG A 382 -21.66 10.59 -4.05
CA ARG A 382 -23.08 10.86 -4.31
C ARG A 382 -23.35 12.35 -4.32
N ALA A 383 -24.40 12.74 -5.04
CA ALA A 383 -24.89 14.12 -5.07
C ALA A 383 -26.15 14.22 -4.20
N VAL A 384 -26.16 15.15 -3.25
CA VAL A 384 -27.29 15.41 -2.35
C VAL A 384 -27.79 16.83 -2.52
N ALA A 385 -29.11 17.01 -2.53
CA ALA A 385 -29.71 18.33 -2.56
C ALA A 385 -29.54 19.03 -1.21
N LEU A 386 -29.22 20.32 -1.26
CA LEU A 386 -29.23 21.22 -0.12
C LEU A 386 -30.49 22.10 -0.16
N SER A 387 -30.70 22.84 0.93
CA SER A 387 -31.86 23.73 1.04
C SER A 387 -31.84 24.81 -0.04
N GLY A 388 -33.01 25.08 -0.63
CA GLY A 388 -33.17 26.05 -1.73
C GLY A 388 -33.07 25.46 -3.13
N SER A 389 -32.65 24.20 -3.27
CA SER A 389 -32.53 23.56 -4.58
C SER A 389 -33.88 23.19 -5.20
N VAL A 390 -34.06 23.46 -6.51
CA VAL A 390 -35.25 23.09 -7.29
C VAL A 390 -35.41 21.57 -7.46
N GLN A 391 -34.30 20.83 -7.44
CA GLN A 391 -34.25 19.39 -7.62
C GLN A 391 -33.81 18.72 -6.33
N THR A 392 -34.57 17.71 -5.89
CA THR A 392 -34.33 17.01 -4.62
C THR A 392 -33.48 15.75 -4.77
N ASN A 393 -33.48 15.14 -5.96
CA ASN A 393 -32.79 13.89 -6.23
C ASN A 393 -31.80 14.09 -7.38
N TYR A 394 -30.52 13.85 -7.11
CA TYR A 394 -29.46 13.94 -8.11
C TYR A 394 -28.87 12.57 -8.39
N LYS A 395 -28.61 12.29 -9.67
CA LYS A 395 -27.86 11.11 -10.09
C LYS A 395 -26.46 11.53 -10.50
N LEU A 396 -25.46 10.98 -9.83
CA LEU A 396 -24.06 11.17 -10.22
C LEU A 396 -23.70 10.13 -11.28
N LEU A 397 -23.29 10.61 -12.46
CA LEU A 397 -22.94 9.80 -13.61
C LEU A 397 -21.43 9.89 -13.91
N PRO A 398 -20.82 8.83 -14.44
CA PRO A 398 -19.52 8.95 -15.09
C PRO A 398 -19.65 9.73 -16.40
N ALA A 399 -18.73 10.65 -16.61
CA ALA A 399 -18.62 11.51 -17.78
C ALA A 399 -17.23 11.42 -18.39
N ASN A 400 -17.13 11.37 -19.71
CA ASN A 400 -15.87 11.24 -20.44
C ASN A 400 -14.98 10.14 -19.83
N TYR A 401 -15.62 9.04 -19.45
CA TYR A 401 -15.10 7.90 -18.69
C TYR A 401 -14.62 8.17 -17.26
N ILE A 402 -13.90 9.26 -16.99
CA ILE A 402 -13.23 9.49 -15.70
C ILE A 402 -13.77 10.67 -14.89
N LEU A 403 -14.58 11.54 -15.47
CA LEU A 403 -15.14 12.73 -14.82
C LEU A 403 -16.53 12.47 -14.24
N ARG A 404 -17.09 13.44 -13.54
CA ARG A 404 -18.43 13.38 -12.95
C ARG A 404 -19.41 14.22 -13.75
N ALA A 405 -20.64 13.76 -13.88
CA ALA A 405 -21.76 14.53 -14.42
C ALA A 405 -22.98 14.45 -13.49
N VAL A 406 -23.71 15.56 -13.38
CA VAL A 406 -25.00 15.61 -12.71
C VAL A 406 -26.02 16.24 -13.68
N PRO A 407 -27.05 15.50 -14.13
CA PRO A 407 -28.15 16.10 -14.89
C PRO A 407 -29.00 17.01 -13.99
N LEU A 408 -29.28 18.22 -14.48
CA LEU A 408 -29.99 19.28 -13.78
C LEU A 408 -31.27 19.65 -14.54
N LEU A 409 -32.35 19.90 -13.80
CA LEU A 409 -33.55 20.57 -14.30
C LEU A 409 -33.26 22.06 -14.59
N ALA A 410 -34.24 22.78 -15.14
CA ALA A 410 -34.21 24.23 -15.14
C ALA A 410 -34.52 24.75 -13.73
N GLY A 411 -33.77 25.75 -13.28
CA GLY A 411 -33.96 26.46 -12.01
C GLY A 411 -32.66 26.64 -11.23
N HIS A 412 -32.82 27.03 -9.97
CA HIS A 412 -31.72 27.19 -9.03
C HIS A 412 -31.37 25.86 -8.36
N HIS A 413 -30.10 25.49 -8.38
CA HIS A 413 -29.56 24.28 -7.79
C HIS A 413 -28.58 24.62 -6.68
N HIS A 414 -28.74 23.95 -5.55
CA HIS A 414 -27.79 23.97 -4.46
C HIS A 414 -27.57 22.51 -4.04
N LEU A 415 -26.39 21.97 -4.34
CA LEU A 415 -26.09 20.57 -4.12
C LEU A 415 -24.70 20.37 -3.52
N ARG A 416 -24.54 19.24 -2.83
CA ARG A 416 -23.25 18.78 -2.32
C ARG A 416 -22.91 17.43 -2.93
N LEU A 417 -21.75 17.35 -3.57
CA LEU A 417 -21.11 16.07 -3.82
C LEU A 417 -20.41 15.64 -2.55
N GLU A 418 -20.66 14.43 -2.06
CA GLU A 418 -20.03 13.91 -0.84
C GLU A 418 -19.53 12.48 -1.03
N TYR A 419 -18.38 12.19 -0.42
CA TYR A 419 -17.80 10.85 -0.40
C TYR A 419 -18.53 9.96 0.61
N ALA A 420 -19.23 8.93 0.11
CA ALA A 420 -19.90 7.93 0.91
C ALA A 420 -18.89 7.05 1.66
N ARG A 421 -18.98 7.05 2.99
CA ARG A 421 -18.05 6.36 3.90
C ARG A 421 -18.50 4.94 4.29
N ASP A 422 -19.32 4.28 3.48
CA ASP A 422 -19.98 3.02 3.85
C ASP A 422 -18.96 1.91 4.20
N ALA A 423 -17.89 1.81 3.42
CA ALA A 423 -16.82 0.84 3.66
C ALA A 423 -16.11 1.05 5.01
N LEU A 424 -15.93 2.31 5.44
CA LEU A 424 -15.33 2.62 6.73
C LEU A 424 -16.26 2.21 7.88
N ALA A 425 -17.57 2.44 7.72
CA ALA A 425 -18.56 2.03 8.71
C ALA A 425 -18.61 0.50 8.86
N ILE A 426 -18.58 -0.23 7.75
CA ILE A 426 -18.52 -1.71 7.73
C ILE A 426 -17.21 -2.20 8.37
N GLY A 427 -16.08 -1.65 7.95
CA GLY A 427 -14.76 -2.00 8.46
C GLY A 427 -14.65 -1.80 9.97
N LYS A 428 -15.19 -0.70 10.50
CA LYS A 428 -15.27 -0.44 11.94
C LYS A 428 -15.97 -1.57 12.69
N TRP A 429 -17.14 -2.01 12.22
CA TRP A 429 -17.88 -3.09 12.88
C TRP A 429 -17.16 -4.43 12.79
N ILE A 430 -16.56 -4.76 11.65
CA ILE A 430 -15.72 -5.96 11.50
C ILE A 430 -14.57 -5.94 12.50
N SER A 431 -13.86 -4.82 12.64
CA SER A 431 -12.76 -4.67 13.59
C SER A 431 -13.21 -4.83 15.05
N ILE A 432 -14.35 -4.23 15.43
CA ILE A 432 -14.90 -4.37 16.78
C ILE A 432 -15.25 -5.84 17.07
N LEU A 433 -15.97 -6.49 16.17
CA LEU A 433 -16.37 -7.89 16.35
C LEU A 433 -15.17 -8.84 16.39
N ALA A 434 -14.17 -8.63 15.53
CA ALA A 434 -12.93 -9.40 15.53
C ALA A 434 -12.14 -9.21 16.84
N ALA A 435 -12.05 -7.98 17.36
CA ALA A 435 -11.41 -7.69 18.63
C ALA A 435 -12.13 -8.35 19.81
N LEU A 436 -13.46 -8.30 19.84
CA LEU A 436 -14.27 -8.98 20.86
C LEU A 436 -14.10 -10.51 20.78
N ALA A 437 -14.10 -11.10 19.59
CA ALA A 437 -13.84 -12.51 19.38
C ALA A 437 -12.42 -12.89 19.88
N PHE A 438 -11.42 -12.07 19.60
CA PHE A 438 -10.06 -12.28 20.07
C PHE A 438 -9.96 -12.20 21.61
N LEU A 439 -10.54 -11.18 22.24
CA LEU A 439 -10.52 -11.01 23.69
C LEU A 439 -11.29 -12.12 24.42
N THR A 440 -12.42 -12.59 23.85
CA THR A 440 -13.17 -13.72 24.42
C THR A 440 -12.40 -15.03 24.30
N ALA A 441 -11.73 -15.28 23.17
CA ALA A 441 -10.84 -16.43 23.02
C ALA A 441 -9.67 -16.38 24.02
N LEU A 442 -9.05 -15.21 24.18
CA LEU A 442 -7.95 -15.01 25.13
C LEU A 442 -8.42 -15.19 26.59
N GLY A 443 -9.58 -14.65 26.94
CA GLY A 443 -10.21 -14.84 28.25
C GLY A 443 -10.52 -16.32 28.52
N ARG A 444 -11.05 -17.04 27.53
CA ARG A 444 -11.28 -18.49 27.63
C ARG A 444 -9.99 -19.26 27.86
N CYS A 445 -8.94 -19.00 27.10
CA CYS A 445 -7.63 -19.63 27.31
C CYS A 445 -7.10 -19.38 28.73
N ALA A 446 -7.18 -18.14 29.22
CA ALA A 446 -6.75 -17.80 30.59
C ALA A 446 -7.55 -18.54 31.67
N THR A 447 -8.86 -18.74 31.47
CA THR A 447 -9.70 -19.51 32.40
C THR A 447 -9.45 -21.02 32.35
N LEU A 448 -9.21 -21.58 31.17
CA LEU A 448 -8.87 -22.99 31.00
C LEU A 448 -7.52 -23.30 31.63
N ASP A 449 -6.52 -22.43 31.46
CA ASP A 449 -5.23 -22.57 32.13
C ASP A 449 -5.36 -22.45 33.67
N ARG A 450 -6.20 -21.55 34.19
CA ARG A 450 -6.48 -21.50 35.64
C ARG A 450 -7.09 -22.81 36.16
N HIS A 451 -7.99 -23.43 35.41
CA HIS A 451 -8.53 -24.75 35.76
C HIS A 451 -7.50 -25.88 35.65
N TYR A 452 -6.60 -25.81 34.66
CA TYR A 452 -5.51 -26.77 34.50
C TYR A 452 -4.48 -26.67 35.63
N TRP A 453 -4.07 -25.45 36.01
CA TRP A 453 -3.14 -25.20 37.11
C TRP A 453 -3.75 -25.49 38.49
N SER A 454 -5.03 -25.14 38.73
CA SER A 454 -5.71 -25.49 39.99
C SER A 454 -5.94 -27.00 40.12
N GLY A 455 -6.28 -27.70 39.02
CA GLY A 455 -6.37 -29.16 38.96
C GLY A 455 -5.04 -29.85 39.21
N ALA A 456 -3.95 -29.39 38.59
CA ALA A 456 -2.60 -29.94 38.75
C ALA A 456 -2.00 -29.70 40.14
N ILE A 457 -2.34 -28.58 40.81
CA ILE A 457 -1.97 -28.33 42.21
C ILE A 457 -2.74 -29.27 43.13
N SER A 458 -4.05 -29.50 42.87
CA SER A 458 -4.87 -30.39 43.69
C SER A 458 -4.47 -31.88 43.59
N SER A 459 -4.00 -32.34 42.42
CA SER A 459 -3.55 -33.72 42.23
C SER A 459 -2.18 -33.98 42.86
N ARG A 460 -1.26 -32.99 42.84
CA ARG A 460 0.02 -33.06 43.57
C ARG A 460 -0.18 -33.03 45.08
N LEU A 461 -1.16 -32.30 45.60
CA LEU A 461 -1.48 -32.29 47.04
C LEU A 461 -2.13 -33.60 47.52
N ARG A 462 -2.83 -34.33 46.65
CA ARG A 462 -3.38 -35.67 46.99
C ARG A 462 -2.33 -36.78 47.01
N GLN A 463 -1.24 -36.67 46.25
CA GLN A 463 -0.13 -37.63 46.29
C GLN A 463 0.79 -37.47 47.52
N VAL A 464 0.59 -36.43 48.34
CA VAL A 464 1.40 -36.13 49.54
C VAL A 464 0.65 -36.47 50.84
N LYS A 465 -0.56 -37.05 50.79
CA LYS A 465 -1.19 -37.58 52.01
C LYS A 465 -0.54 -38.92 52.38
N PRO A 466 0.05 -39.07 53.60
CA PRO A 466 0.51 -40.36 54.07
C PRO A 466 -0.71 -41.28 54.28
N SER A 467 -0.56 -42.56 53.95
CA SER A 467 -1.50 -43.61 54.33
C SER A 467 -1.63 -43.63 55.85
N PRO A 468 -2.84 -43.59 56.43
CA PRO A 468 -3.00 -43.86 57.85
C PRO A 468 -2.68 -45.33 58.11
N GLU A 469 -1.85 -45.55 59.14
CA GLU A 469 -1.42 -46.86 59.67
C GLU A 469 -2.58 -47.75 60.13
#